data_AF-A0A4P6JS03-F1
#
_entry.id   AF-A0A4P6JS03-F1
#
_cell.length_a   1.000
_cell.length_b   1.000
_cell.length_c   1.000
_cell.angle_alpha   90.00
_cell.angle_beta   90.00
_cell.angle_gamma   90.00
#
_symmetry.space_group_name_H-M   'P 1'
#
loop_
_entity.id
_entity.type
_entity.pdbx_description
1 polymer ?
#
loop_
_entity_poly.entity_id
_entity_poly.type
_entity_poly.pdbx_seq_one_letter_code
_entity_poly.pdbx_strand_id
1 'polypeptide(L)' 'MTYNDQAITDVLFKQANQVLDASKGKVSSTSITSTNISTDNGTNTATFTVSVQRNGQPYNVHLELKQEGNNWKIVNLDNI' A
#
# COMPACT_ATOMS: atom_id res chain seq x y z
N MET A 1 3.96 8.09 -8.43
CA MET A 1 3.67 7.43 -7.14
C MET A 1 4.48 8.19 -6.11
N THR A 2 3.81 8.81 -5.14
CA THR A 2 4.47 9.55 -4.06
C THR A 2 4.62 8.64 -2.87
N TYR A 3 5.79 8.63 -2.25
CA TYR A 3 6.03 8.01 -0.94
C TYR A 3 6.56 9.12 -0.05
N ASN A 4 5.91 9.35 1.09
CA ASN A 4 6.24 10.46 1.98
C ASN A 4 6.28 11.85 1.27
N ASP A 5 5.29 12.14 0.43
CA ASP A 5 5.15 13.39 -0.35
C ASP A 5 6.28 13.71 -1.34
N GLN A 6 7.20 12.78 -1.61
CA GLN A 6 8.22 12.93 -2.65
C GLN A 6 7.84 12.15 -3.91
N ALA A 7 7.99 12.78 -5.08
CA ALA A 7 7.86 12.09 -6.37
C ALA A 7 9.00 11.08 -6.53
N ILE A 8 8.72 9.80 -6.27
CA ILE A 8 9.71 8.74 -6.34
C ILE A 8 9.67 8.12 -7.74
N THR A 9 10.82 8.05 -8.41
CA THR A 9 10.98 7.31 -9.66
C THR A 9 10.97 5.80 -9.37
N ASP A 10 10.57 4.96 -10.32
CA ASP A 10 10.51 3.49 -10.14
C ASP A 10 11.85 2.89 -9.65
N VAL A 11 12.97 3.49 -10.06
CA VAL A 11 14.31 3.10 -9.61
C VAL A 11 14.52 3.37 -8.11
N LEU A 12 14.15 4.56 -7.64
CA LEU A 12 14.30 4.93 -6.23
C LEU A 12 13.39 4.09 -5.32
N PHE A 13 12.17 3.77 -5.79
CA PHE A 13 11.26 2.88 -5.07
C PHE A 13 11.84 1.46 -4.93
N LYS A 14 12.41 0.91 -6.01
CA LYS A 14 13.07 -0.40 -5.99
C LYS A 14 14.29 -0.40 -5.05
N GLN A 15 15.10 0.65 -5.06
CA GLN A 15 16.24 0.77 -4.16
C GLN A 15 15.81 0.87 -2.69
N ALA A 16 14.79 1.67 -2.37
CA ALA A 16 14.26 1.77 -1.01
C ALA A 16 13.77 0.40 -0.50
N ASN A 17 13.04 -0.34 -1.33
CA ASN A 17 12.59 -1.69 -0.99
C ASN A 17 13.75 -2.69 -0.82
N GLN A 18 14.83 -2.56 -1.61
CA GLN A 18 16.03 -3.40 -1.43
C GLN A 18 16.70 -3.15 -0.08
N VAL A 19 16.81 -1.89 0.34
CA VAL A 19 17.36 -1.52 1.66
C VAL A 19 16.45 -2.02 2.78
N LEU A 20 15.13 -1.92 2.61
CA LEU A 20 14.17 -2.45 3.56
C LEU A 20 14.24 -3.98 3.67
N ASP A 21 14.31 -4.68 2.54
CA ASP A 21 14.49 -6.13 2.48
C ASP A 21 15.79 -6.58 3.15
N ALA A 22 16.89 -5.83 2.96
CA ALA A 22 18.18 -6.13 3.59
C ALA A 22 18.16 -5.91 5.12
N SER A 23 17.41 -4.92 5.61
CA SER A 23 17.37 -4.55 7.04
C SER A 23 16.30 -5.31 7.83
N LYS A 24 15.11 -5.49 7.26
CA LYS A 24 13.94 -6.09 7.93
C LYS A 24 13.56 -7.47 7.39
N GLY A 25 14.35 -8.00 6.46
CA GLY A 25 14.04 -9.23 5.73
C GLY A 25 12.93 -9.03 4.70
N LYS A 26 12.88 -9.92 3.72
CA LYS A 26 11.89 -9.89 2.64
C LYS A 26 10.48 -10.19 3.17
N VAL A 27 9.47 -9.68 2.46
CA VAL A 27 8.08 -10.10 2.69
C VAL A 27 7.99 -11.61 2.46
N SER A 28 7.48 -12.34 3.45
CA SER A 28 7.27 -13.79 3.39
C SER A 28 5.81 -14.16 3.10
N SER A 29 4.86 -13.33 3.50
CA SER A 29 3.43 -13.55 3.24
C SER A 29 2.63 -12.25 3.33
N THR A 30 1.47 -12.22 2.69
CA THR A 30 0.51 -11.11 2.75
C THR A 30 -0.91 -11.66 2.81
N SER A 31 -1.77 -11.07 3.63
CA SER A 31 -3.20 -11.39 3.68
C SER A 31 -4.04 -10.13 3.86
N ILE A 32 -5.16 -10.05 3.15
CA ILE A 32 -6.14 -8.98 3.35
C ILE A 32 -6.93 -9.32 4.62
N THR A 33 -6.91 -8.43 5.60
CA THR A 33 -7.60 -8.62 6.88
C THR A 33 -8.88 -7.80 7.00
N SER A 34 -9.01 -6.73 6.21
CA SER A 34 -10.23 -5.92 6.14
C SER A 34 -10.39 -5.30 4.77
N THR A 35 -11.64 -5.20 4.32
CA THR A 35 -12.05 -4.49 3.11
C THR A 35 -13.29 -3.67 3.39
N ASN A 36 -13.35 -2.46 2.82
CA ASN A 36 -14.54 -1.63 2.81
C ASN A 36 -14.61 -0.90 1.47
N ILE A 37 -15.81 -0.78 0.92
CA ILE A 37 -16.10 0.03 -0.26
C ILE A 37 -17.25 0.95 0.13
N SER A 38 -17.03 2.26 -0.02
CA SER A 38 -18.04 3.28 0.19
C SER A 38 -18.30 4.05 -1.11
N THR A 39 -19.54 4.49 -1.28
CA THR A 39 -19.95 5.36 -2.38
C THR A 39 -20.50 6.64 -1.79
N ASP A 40 -19.89 7.78 -2.13
CA ASP A 40 -20.37 9.11 -1.74
C ASP A 40 -20.51 9.99 -2.98
N ASN A 41 -21.71 10.53 -3.22
CA ASN A 41 -22.02 11.39 -4.36
C ASN A 41 -21.53 10.84 -5.72
N GLY A 42 -21.64 9.53 -5.94
CA GLY A 42 -21.19 8.86 -7.17
C GLY A 42 -19.68 8.62 -7.26
N THR A 43 -18.91 8.98 -6.24
CA THR A 43 -17.49 8.66 -6.11
C THR A 43 -17.33 7.43 -5.23
N ASN A 44 -16.62 6.43 -5.71
CA ASN A 44 -16.33 5.23 -4.93
C ASN A 44 -14.95 5.32 -4.28
N THR A 45 -14.87 4.94 -3.02
CA THR A 45 -13.62 4.80 -2.25
C THR A 45 -13.55 3.37 -1.73
N ALA A 46 -12.37 2.75 -1.84
CA ALA A 46 -12.12 1.41 -1.30
C ALA A 46 -10.94 1.46 -0.33
N THR A 47 -11.12 0.94 0.88
CA THR A 47 -10.06 0.81 1.88
C THR A 47 -9.76 -0.65 2.14
N PHE A 48 -8.47 -0.96 2.27
CA PHE A 48 -7.96 -2.29 2.56
C PHE A 48 -6.97 -2.21 3.72
N THR A 49 -7.09 -3.17 4.64
CA THR A 49 -6.02 -3.47 5.59
C THR A 49 -5.35 -4.77 5.15
N VAL A 50 -4.05 -4.72 4.93
CA VAL A 50 -3.22 -5.86 4.53
C VAL A 50 -2.25 -6.18 5.66
N SER A 51 -2.34 -7.39 6.21
CA SER A 51 -1.30 -7.92 7.08
C SER A 51 -0.14 -8.42 6.23
N VAL A 52 1.05 -7.88 6.47
CA VAL A 52 2.29 -8.22 5.79
C VAL A 52 3.22 -8.88 6.81
N GLN A 53 3.75 -10.06 6.49
CA GLN A 53 4.71 -10.74 7.34
C GLN A 53 6.13 -10.56 6.80
N ARG A 54 7.04 -10.07 7.64
CA ARG A 54 8.49 -9.99 7.40
C ARG A 54 9.23 -10.54 8.61
N ASN A 55 10.20 -11.42 8.39
CA ASN A 55 10.97 -12.05 9.47
C ASN A 55 10.10 -12.66 10.59
N GLY A 56 8.95 -13.23 10.23
CA GLY A 56 8.00 -13.82 11.18
C GLY A 56 7.13 -12.81 11.94
N GLN A 57 7.36 -11.50 11.79
CA GLN A 57 6.59 -10.44 12.45
C GLN A 57 5.55 -9.85 11.48
N PRO A 58 4.25 -9.86 11.83
CA PRO A 58 3.22 -9.21 11.03
C PRO A 58 3.14 -7.71 11.32
N TYR A 59 2.85 -6.92 10.31
CA TYR A 59 2.46 -5.51 10.42
C TYR A 59 1.36 -5.17 9.42
N ASN A 60 0.58 -4.13 9.70
CA ASN A 60 -0.51 -3.72 8.83
C ASN A 60 -0.04 -2.63 7.86
N VAL A 61 -0.48 -2.76 6.61
CA VAL A 61 -0.44 -1.77 5.55
C VAL A 61 -1.88 -1.36 5.26
N HIS A 62 -2.16 -0.05 5.28
CA HIS A 62 -3.45 0.48 4.88
C HIS A 62 -3.34 1.05 3.46
N LEU A 63 -4.27 0.61 2.61
CA LEU A 63 -4.39 1.07 1.23
C LEU A 63 -5.75 1.71 1.05
N GLU A 64 -5.77 2.94 0.55
CA GLU A 64 -6.98 3.65 0.13
C GLU A 64 -6.93 3.90 -1.37
N LEU A 65 -8.00 3.51 -2.04
CA LEU A 65 -8.23 3.72 -3.46
C LEU A 65 -9.42 4.64 -3.65
N LYS A 66 -9.31 5.56 -4.61
CA LYS A 66 -10.43 6.36 -5.09
C LYS A 66 -10.70 6.03 -6.56
N GLN A 67 -11.97 5.87 -6.91
CA GLN A 67 -12.36 5.65 -8.30
C GLN A 67 -12.45 6.98 -9.05
N GLU A 68 -11.73 7.07 -10.16
CA GLU A 68 -11.75 8.18 -11.11
C GLU A 68 -12.17 7.64 -12.48
N GLY A 69 -13.43 7.88 -12.86
CA GLY A 69 -14.05 7.24 -14.02
C GLY A 69 -14.11 5.72 -13.84
N ASN A 70 -13.49 4.96 -14.75
CA ASN A 70 -13.41 3.50 -14.66
C ASN A 70 -12.11 3.00 -14.01
N ASN A 71 -11.24 3.89 -13.55
CA ASN A 71 -9.94 3.53 -12.98
C ASN A 71 -9.91 3.72 -11.47
N TRP A 72 -9.21 2.84 -10.76
CA TRP A 72 -8.88 3.03 -9.36
C TRP A 72 -7.49 3.66 -9.22
N LYS A 73 -7.38 4.66 -8.36
CA LYS A 73 -6.12 5.36 -8.05
C LYS A 73 -5.79 5.15 -6.58
N ILE A 74 -4.52 4.87 -6.30
CA ILE A 74 -4.00 4.89 -4.93
C ILE A 74 -3.99 6.35 -4.48
N VAL A 75 -4.75 6.65 -3.43
CA VAL A 75 -4.76 7.99 -2.80
C VAL A 75 -4.05 7.99 -1.46
N ASN A 76 -3.99 6.84 -0.78
CA ASN A 76 -3.18 6.66 0.41
C ASN A 76 -2.60 5.24 0.45
N LEU A 77 -1.36 5.12 0.92
CA LEU A 77 -0.68 3.87 1.18
C LEU A 77 0.36 4.09 2.26
N ASP A 78 0.29 3.32 3.35
CA ASP A 78 1.21 3.47 4.49
C ASP A 78 2.06 2.22 4.74
N ASN A 79 3.05 2.40 5.61
CA ASN A 79 3.87 1.33 6.20
C ASN A 79 4.57 0.40 5.19
N ILE A 80 4.84 0.90 4.00
CA ILE A 80 5.65 0.27 2.94
C ILE A 80 7.13 0.58 3.06
#